data_AF-A0A850C7J5-F1
#
_entry.id   AF-A0A850C7J5-F1
#
_cell.length_a   1.000
_cell.length_b   1.000
_cell.length_c   1.000
_cell.angle_alpha   90.00
_cell.angle_beta   90.00
_cell.angle_gamma   90.00
#
_symmetry.space_group_name_H-M   'P 1'
#
loop_
_entity.id
_entity.type
_entity.pdbx_description
1 polymer ?
#
loop_
_entity_poly.entity_id
_entity_poly.type
_entity_poly.pdbx_seq_one_letter_code
_entity_poly.pdbx_strand_id
1 'polypeptide(L)'
;MRPSIAIALTALALSGCTAEESEPGWEATVYYTAVESFHDGAPVEVTGCPTIECEGGDDPLGSYPEDFVQAVEDEGTGRITSGDHAGEYLNWSYDVGYWLDTAPRNSHGDPLRPFASAAADPDVLAEGTQVRITDCGDAEDVDPEVCDRLQTADWTIEDEFTPGLGGDRHIDLYLGEETGPDFTESAWYTTLTNARLETQNGPR
;
A
#
# COMPACT_ATOMS: atom_id res chain seq x y z
N MET A 1 11.68 -43.04 -56.69
CA MET A 1 10.80 -42.67 -55.57
C MET A 1 11.61 -42.78 -54.29
N ARG A 2 11.97 -41.65 -53.68
CA ARG A 2 12.65 -41.56 -52.37
C ARG A 2 11.76 -40.69 -51.48
N PRO A 3 11.43 -41.08 -50.25
CA PRO A 3 10.59 -40.27 -49.40
C PRO A 3 11.42 -39.15 -48.77
N SER A 4 10.95 -37.92 -48.90
CA SER A 4 11.46 -36.78 -48.14
C SER A 4 10.91 -36.87 -46.71
N ILE A 5 11.79 -37.05 -45.74
CA ILE A 5 11.48 -36.92 -44.32
C ILE A 5 11.54 -35.42 -44.01
N ALA A 6 10.37 -34.82 -43.76
CA ALA A 6 10.29 -33.47 -43.21
C ALA A 6 10.48 -33.57 -41.69
N ILE A 7 11.60 -33.07 -41.18
CA ILE A 7 11.82 -32.87 -39.75
C ILE A 7 11.08 -31.59 -39.37
N ALA A 8 10.00 -31.72 -38.62
CA ALA A 8 9.34 -30.59 -37.98
C ALA A 8 10.19 -30.15 -36.78
N LEU A 9 10.82 -28.97 -36.89
CA LEU A 9 11.38 -28.28 -35.72
C LEU A 9 10.21 -27.65 -34.95
N THR A 10 9.87 -28.25 -33.82
CA THR A 10 8.98 -27.64 -32.83
C THR A 10 9.81 -26.66 -31.99
N ALA A 11 9.69 -25.37 -32.26
CA ALA A 11 10.24 -24.34 -31.39
C ALA A 11 9.35 -24.23 -30.14
N LEU A 12 9.84 -24.69 -28.98
CA LEU A 12 9.25 -24.32 -27.70
C LEU A 12 9.62 -22.86 -27.42
N ALA A 13 8.66 -21.95 -27.58
CA ALA A 13 8.75 -20.62 -27.03
C ALA A 13 8.61 -20.74 -25.51
N LEU A 14 9.74 -20.69 -24.80
CA LEU A 14 9.75 -20.37 -23.38
C LEU A 14 9.34 -18.90 -23.28
N SER A 15 8.07 -18.61 -22.97
CA SER A 15 7.68 -17.31 -22.42
C SER A 15 8.35 -17.18 -21.06
N GLY A 16 9.60 -16.72 -21.07
CA GLY A 16 10.31 -16.39 -19.84
C GLY A 16 9.65 -15.19 -19.20
N CYS A 17 9.31 -15.32 -17.91
CA CYS A 17 9.13 -14.19 -17.02
C CYS A 17 10.43 -13.36 -17.09
N THR A 18 10.46 -12.32 -17.91
CA THR A 18 11.54 -11.34 -17.87
C THR A 18 11.31 -10.49 -16.64
N ALA A 19 12.02 -10.81 -15.56
CA ALA A 19 12.25 -9.83 -14.50
C ALA A 19 12.99 -8.66 -15.16
N GLU A 20 12.44 -7.45 -15.04
CA GLU A 20 13.12 -6.26 -15.54
C GLU A 20 14.35 -5.98 -14.65
N GLU A 21 15.43 -5.46 -15.25
CA GLU A 21 16.65 -5.18 -14.49
C GLU A 21 16.36 -4.21 -13.36
N SER A 22 17.03 -4.41 -12.22
CA SER A 22 16.79 -3.58 -11.05
C SER A 22 17.21 -2.14 -11.30
N GLU A 23 16.23 -1.24 -11.43
CA GLU A 23 16.46 0.17 -11.74
C GLU A 23 16.68 0.97 -10.46
N PRO A 24 17.73 1.83 -10.37
CA PRO A 24 17.89 2.79 -9.28
C PRO A 24 16.98 4.01 -9.47
N GLY A 25 16.94 4.86 -8.45
CA GLY A 25 16.28 6.17 -8.51
C GLY A 25 14.82 6.15 -8.06
N TRP A 26 14.39 5.08 -7.40
CA TRP A 26 13.06 5.02 -6.80
C TRP A 26 13.04 5.68 -5.43
N GLU A 27 11.96 6.39 -5.16
CA GLU A 27 11.51 6.74 -3.82
C GLU A 27 10.52 5.68 -3.37
N ALA A 28 10.70 5.15 -2.16
CA ALA A 28 9.71 4.28 -1.52
C ALA A 28 9.38 4.84 -0.15
N THR A 29 8.12 5.20 0.05
CA THR A 29 7.57 5.58 1.35
C THR A 29 6.87 4.39 1.98
N VAL A 30 6.37 4.59 3.19
CA VAL A 30 5.51 3.62 3.86
C VAL A 30 4.22 4.31 4.28
N TYR A 31 3.15 3.53 4.33
CA TYR A 31 1.88 3.92 4.92
C TYR A 31 1.33 2.78 5.78
N TYR A 32 0.44 3.11 6.70
CA TYR A 32 -0.01 2.18 7.73
C TYR A 32 -1.48 2.38 8.09
N THR A 33 -2.05 1.47 8.87
CA THR A 33 -3.36 1.69 9.49
C THR A 33 -3.14 2.23 10.89
N ALA A 34 -3.59 3.46 11.15
CA ALA A 34 -3.58 4.06 12.49
C ALA A 34 -4.38 3.19 13.47
N VAL A 35 -4.06 3.19 14.76
CA VAL A 35 -4.79 2.42 15.78
C VAL A 35 -5.25 3.37 16.86
N GLU A 36 -6.57 3.57 16.98
CA GLU A 36 -7.18 4.59 17.84
C GLU A 36 -6.59 4.64 19.26
N SER A 37 -6.28 3.48 19.87
CA SER A 37 -5.75 3.43 21.23
C SER A 37 -4.36 4.03 21.43
N PHE A 38 -3.63 4.35 20.37
CA PHE A 38 -2.32 5.02 20.44
C PHE A 38 -2.40 6.54 20.27
N HIS A 39 -3.61 7.06 20.06
CA HIS A 39 -3.91 8.46 19.90
C HIS A 39 -4.66 9.00 21.13
N ASP A 40 -4.37 10.24 21.53
CA ASP A 40 -4.88 10.80 22.79
C ASP A 40 -5.44 12.22 22.69
N GLY A 41 -5.59 12.71 21.46
CA GLY A 41 -6.19 13.99 21.15
C GLY A 41 -7.63 14.14 21.63
N ALA A 42 -8.12 15.37 21.60
CA ALA A 42 -9.49 15.65 22.01
C ALA A 42 -10.48 14.90 21.09
N PRO A 43 -11.54 14.27 21.63
CA PRO A 43 -12.53 13.61 20.79
C PRO A 43 -13.24 14.59 19.86
N VAL A 44 -13.30 14.27 18.57
CA VAL A 44 -14.05 14.99 17.53
C VAL A 44 -15.12 14.08 16.95
N GLU A 45 -16.24 14.65 16.51
CA GLU A 45 -17.29 13.89 15.83
C GLU A 45 -16.87 13.61 14.38
N VAL A 46 -17.04 12.37 13.93
CA VAL A 46 -16.78 11.97 12.55
C VAL A 46 -18.10 11.62 11.88
N THR A 47 -18.31 12.18 10.69
CA THR A 47 -19.44 11.86 9.82
C THR A 47 -18.96 11.28 8.50
N GLY A 48 -19.76 10.42 7.90
CA GLY A 48 -19.41 9.77 6.65
C GLY A 48 -20.44 8.73 6.26
N CYS A 49 -19.95 7.68 5.61
CA CYS A 49 -20.75 6.58 5.10
C CYS A 49 -20.70 5.37 6.05
N PRO A 50 -21.85 4.77 6.42
CA PRO A 50 -21.86 3.57 7.25
C PRO A 50 -21.26 2.33 6.59
N THR A 51 -21.12 2.34 5.26
CA THR A 51 -20.50 1.29 4.43
C THR A 51 -19.87 1.91 3.19
N ILE A 52 -19.02 1.15 2.49
CA ILE A 52 -18.31 1.63 1.27
C ILE A 52 -19.23 1.98 0.10
N GLU A 53 -20.48 1.48 0.04
CA GLU A 53 -21.41 1.74 -1.08
C GLU A 53 -22.07 3.14 -1.06
N CYS A 54 -21.50 4.08 -0.30
CA CYS A 54 -21.95 5.46 -0.17
C CYS A 54 -20.80 6.41 -0.52
N GLU A 55 -21.13 7.61 -1.02
CA GLU A 55 -20.17 8.67 -1.35
C GLU A 55 -20.59 9.95 -0.64
N GLY A 56 -19.67 10.59 0.10
CA GLY A 56 -19.89 11.89 0.74
C GLY A 56 -21.02 11.88 1.78
N GLY A 57 -21.12 10.80 2.58
CA GLY A 57 -22.15 10.65 3.59
C GLY A 57 -22.02 11.63 4.76
N ASP A 58 -23.13 11.90 5.44
CA ASP A 58 -23.22 12.76 6.63
C ASP A 58 -23.69 11.98 7.87
N ASP A 59 -23.71 10.64 7.81
CA ASP A 59 -24.15 9.82 8.94
C ASP A 59 -23.09 9.86 10.06
N PRO A 60 -23.49 9.90 11.34
CA PRO A 60 -22.55 9.87 12.44
C PRO A 60 -21.84 8.51 12.51
N LEU A 61 -20.52 8.51 12.39
CA LEU A 61 -19.68 7.31 12.46
C LEU A 61 -19.01 7.11 13.83
N GLY A 62 -19.12 8.10 14.72
CA GLY A 62 -18.60 8.03 16.08
C GLY A 62 -17.90 9.32 16.49
N SER A 63 -17.18 9.24 17.61
CA SER A 63 -16.29 10.30 18.05
C SER A 63 -14.96 9.70 18.49
N TYR A 64 -13.87 10.19 17.91
CA TYR A 64 -12.54 9.61 18.03
C TYR A 64 -11.50 10.71 18.31
N PRO A 65 -10.32 10.40 18.84
CA PRO A 65 -9.25 11.39 19.05
C PRO A 65 -8.92 12.15 17.75
N GLU A 66 -8.79 13.47 17.83
CA GLU A 66 -8.55 14.32 16.64
C GLU A 66 -7.31 13.94 15.84
N ASP A 67 -6.27 13.48 16.52
CA ASP A 67 -5.01 13.01 15.94
C ASP A 67 -5.15 11.62 15.28
N PHE A 68 -6.00 10.74 15.80
CA PHE A 68 -6.37 9.50 15.11
C PHE A 68 -7.14 9.83 13.82
N VAL A 69 -8.11 10.74 13.88
CA VAL A 69 -8.91 11.15 12.72
C VAL A 69 -8.01 11.75 11.64
N GLN A 70 -7.07 12.63 12.01
CA GLN A 70 -6.07 13.15 11.07
C GLN A 70 -5.21 12.04 10.47
N ALA A 71 -4.71 11.09 11.27
CA ALA A 71 -3.93 9.96 10.76
C ALA A 71 -4.75 9.10 9.78
N VAL A 72 -6.07 8.95 10.00
CA VAL A 72 -6.94 8.27 9.02
C VAL A 72 -7.02 9.03 7.69
N GLU A 73 -7.07 10.36 7.70
CA GLU A 73 -7.04 11.14 6.44
C GLU A 73 -5.70 11.05 5.74
N ASP A 74 -4.60 11.10 6.50
CA ASP A 74 -3.25 11.11 5.96
C ASP A 74 -2.86 9.73 5.40
N GLU A 75 -3.20 8.65 6.10
CA GLU A 75 -2.79 7.27 5.79
C GLU A 75 -3.89 6.44 5.09
N GLY A 76 -5.12 6.96 5.05
CA GLY A 76 -6.29 6.35 4.41
C GLY A 76 -7.09 5.36 5.27
N THR A 77 -6.56 4.87 6.40
CA THR A 77 -7.32 3.97 7.30
C THR A 77 -6.88 4.02 8.76
N GLY A 78 -7.84 3.86 9.68
CA GLY A 78 -7.60 3.62 11.09
C GLY A 78 -8.44 2.49 11.68
N ARG A 79 -7.86 1.70 12.59
CA ARG A 79 -8.53 0.69 13.40
C ARG A 79 -9.20 1.34 14.60
N ILE A 80 -10.51 1.16 14.69
CA ILE A 80 -11.31 1.59 15.85
C ILE A 80 -11.15 0.55 16.96
N THR A 81 -10.87 1.01 18.17
CA THR A 81 -10.64 0.20 19.37
C THR A 81 -11.64 0.47 20.49
N SER A 82 -12.45 1.52 20.37
CA SER A 82 -13.43 1.94 21.37
C SER A 82 -14.85 2.12 20.80
N GLY A 83 -15.82 2.33 21.70
CA GLY A 83 -17.21 2.62 21.30
C GLY A 83 -17.96 1.46 20.63
N ASP A 84 -19.02 1.81 19.91
CA ASP A 84 -19.93 0.85 19.27
C ASP A 84 -19.32 0.16 18.04
N HIS A 85 -18.30 0.78 17.43
CA HIS A 85 -17.58 0.29 16.25
C HIS A 85 -16.22 -0.33 16.59
N ALA A 86 -15.97 -0.62 17.88
CA ALA A 86 -14.72 -1.26 18.31
C ALA A 86 -14.46 -2.56 17.54
N GLY A 87 -13.32 -2.63 16.87
CA GLY A 87 -12.93 -3.75 16.03
C GLY A 87 -13.16 -3.53 14.54
N GLU A 88 -13.90 -2.51 14.14
CA GLU A 88 -14.07 -2.06 12.74
C GLU A 88 -12.95 -1.10 12.32
N TYR A 89 -12.94 -0.71 11.05
CA TYR A 89 -12.00 0.22 10.46
C TYR A 89 -12.75 1.47 9.98
N LEU A 90 -12.22 2.63 10.34
CA LEU A 90 -12.57 3.91 9.72
C LEU A 90 -11.62 4.10 8.54
N ASN A 91 -12.14 3.98 7.33
CA ASN A 91 -11.40 4.24 6.11
C ASN A 91 -11.69 5.68 5.63
N TRP A 92 -10.81 6.23 4.81
CA TRP A 92 -10.97 7.54 4.18
C TRP A 92 -10.38 7.56 2.78
N SER A 93 -10.99 8.33 1.90
CA SER A 93 -10.44 8.68 0.59
C SER A 93 -10.96 10.04 0.13
N TYR A 94 -10.22 10.68 -0.76
CA TYR A 94 -10.57 12.01 -1.27
C TYR A 94 -11.97 12.06 -1.93
N ASP A 95 -12.35 11.02 -2.68
CA ASP A 95 -13.60 10.99 -3.44
C ASP A 95 -14.81 10.52 -2.61
N VAL A 96 -14.59 9.78 -1.52
CA VAL A 96 -15.66 9.17 -0.70
C VAL A 96 -15.88 9.93 0.61
N GLY A 97 -14.82 10.46 1.21
CA GLY A 97 -14.80 10.83 2.62
C GLY A 97 -14.61 9.62 3.52
N TYR A 98 -15.12 9.67 4.75
CA TYR A 98 -15.00 8.56 5.70
C TYR A 98 -16.02 7.45 5.45
N TRP A 99 -15.64 6.21 5.69
CA TRP A 99 -16.59 5.11 5.84
C TRP A 99 -16.16 4.03 6.83
N LEU A 100 -17.12 3.23 7.31
CA LEU A 100 -16.87 2.06 8.15
C LEU A 100 -16.72 0.79 7.31
N ASP A 101 -15.79 -0.07 7.70
CA ASP A 101 -15.61 -1.40 7.11
C ASP A 101 -15.00 -2.40 8.11
N THR A 102 -14.99 -3.66 7.72
CA THR A 102 -14.34 -4.79 8.39
C THR A 102 -12.86 -4.96 8.04
N ALA A 103 -12.33 -4.17 7.12
CA ALA A 103 -10.94 -4.21 6.70
C ALA A 103 -10.45 -2.84 6.17
N PRO A 104 -9.12 -2.59 6.20
CA PRO A 104 -8.51 -1.52 5.41
C PRO A 104 -8.65 -1.83 3.92
N ARG A 105 -9.04 -0.85 3.10
CA ARG A 105 -9.32 -1.04 1.68
C ARG A 105 -8.33 -0.31 0.78
N ASN A 106 -7.94 -0.96 -0.31
CA ASN A 106 -7.26 -0.28 -1.41
C ASN A 106 -8.25 0.55 -2.24
N SER A 107 -7.74 1.29 -3.22
CA SER A 107 -8.51 2.08 -4.19
C SER A 107 -9.58 1.30 -4.98
N HIS A 108 -9.52 -0.04 -4.99
CA HIS A 108 -10.47 -0.92 -5.66
C HIS A 108 -11.53 -1.54 -4.71
N GLY A 109 -11.42 -1.30 -3.41
CA GLY A 109 -12.30 -1.86 -2.38
C GLY A 109 -11.91 -3.25 -1.88
N ASP A 110 -10.77 -3.80 -2.31
CA ASP A 110 -10.21 -5.05 -1.80
C ASP A 110 -9.39 -4.81 -0.52
N PRO A 111 -9.27 -5.81 0.39
CA PRO A 111 -8.51 -5.64 1.62
C PRO A 111 -7.00 -5.43 1.39
N LEU A 112 -6.43 -4.43 2.03
CA LEU A 112 -4.98 -4.25 2.13
C LEU A 112 -4.34 -5.35 3.00
N ARG A 113 -3.13 -5.75 2.62
CA ARG A 113 -2.37 -6.87 3.19
C ARG A 113 -0.99 -6.37 3.66
N PRO A 114 -0.71 -6.43 4.96
CA PRO A 114 0.58 -5.97 5.51
C PRO A 114 1.76 -6.65 4.82
N PHE A 115 2.74 -5.85 4.39
CA PHE A 115 3.95 -6.34 3.70
C PHE A 115 3.66 -7.13 2.41
N ALA A 116 2.60 -6.73 1.70
CA ALA A 116 2.23 -7.31 0.41
C ALA A 116 1.55 -6.27 -0.50
N SER A 117 0.72 -5.39 0.04
CA SER A 117 0.11 -4.30 -0.73
C SER A 117 1.08 -3.13 -0.89
N ALA A 118 1.07 -2.53 -2.07
CA ALA A 118 1.76 -1.28 -2.34
C ALA A 118 0.92 -0.39 -3.26
N ALA A 119 1.15 0.92 -3.15
CA ALA A 119 0.54 1.93 -4.01
C ALA A 119 1.55 2.46 -5.04
N ALA A 120 1.06 2.79 -6.22
CA ALA A 120 1.78 3.55 -7.23
C ALA A 120 0.78 4.31 -8.10
N ASP A 121 1.24 5.36 -8.80
CA ASP A 121 0.42 5.96 -9.84
C ASP A 121 0.21 4.94 -10.98
N PRO A 122 -1.02 4.79 -11.51
CA PRO A 122 -1.33 3.76 -12.53
C PRO A 122 -0.60 3.97 -13.86
N ASP A 123 -0.19 5.21 -14.16
CA ASP A 123 0.63 5.56 -15.32
C ASP A 123 2.13 5.27 -15.12
N VAL A 124 2.56 4.95 -13.89
CA VAL A 124 3.95 4.63 -13.50
C VAL A 124 4.15 3.13 -13.38
N LEU A 125 3.35 2.46 -12.54
CA LEU A 125 3.30 1.01 -12.43
C LEU A 125 1.85 0.56 -12.52
N ALA A 126 1.57 -0.38 -13.43
CA ALA A 126 0.23 -0.92 -13.58
C ALA A 126 -0.18 -1.77 -12.36
N GLU A 127 -1.48 -1.79 -12.07
CA GLU A 127 -2.09 -2.73 -11.12
C GLU A 127 -1.63 -4.18 -11.38
N GLY A 128 -1.39 -4.92 -10.30
CA GLY A 128 -0.91 -6.30 -10.33
C GLY A 128 0.59 -6.45 -10.64
N THR A 129 1.33 -5.35 -10.79
CA THR A 129 2.79 -5.40 -10.91
C THR A 129 3.39 -5.91 -9.61
N GLN A 130 4.16 -6.99 -9.70
CA GLN A 130 4.96 -7.47 -8.57
C GLN A 130 6.23 -6.65 -8.48
N VAL A 131 6.56 -6.22 -7.26
CA VAL A 131 7.72 -5.38 -6.96
C VAL A 131 8.57 -6.07 -5.90
N ARG A 132 9.88 -6.11 -6.15
CA ARG A 132 10.88 -6.53 -5.16
C ARG A 132 11.87 -5.41 -4.93
N ILE A 133 12.01 -4.99 -3.69
CA ILE A 133 13.08 -4.07 -3.29
C ILE A 133 14.36 -4.88 -3.18
N THR A 134 15.40 -4.48 -3.91
CA THR A 134 16.69 -5.20 -3.93
C THR A 134 17.81 -4.44 -3.25
N ASP A 135 17.60 -3.15 -3.02
CA ASP A 135 18.51 -2.24 -2.34
C ASP A 135 17.68 -1.07 -1.79
N CYS A 136 17.85 -0.75 -0.51
CA CYS A 136 17.14 0.35 0.15
C CYS A 136 17.72 1.74 -0.19
N GLY A 137 18.76 1.78 -1.01
CA GLY A 137 19.33 3.01 -1.55
C GLY A 137 20.27 3.73 -0.58
N ASP A 138 20.29 5.06 -0.69
CA ASP A 138 21.34 5.91 -0.10
C ASP A 138 20.92 6.60 1.20
N ALA A 139 19.70 6.37 1.69
CA ALA A 139 19.22 7.00 2.91
C ALA A 139 20.03 6.54 4.13
N GLU A 140 20.79 7.47 4.74
CA GLU A 140 21.75 7.18 5.81
C GLU A 140 21.09 6.64 7.10
N ASP A 141 19.80 6.93 7.28
CA ASP A 141 19.05 6.62 8.51
C ASP A 141 18.13 5.40 8.39
N VAL A 142 18.19 4.65 7.28
CA VAL A 142 17.37 3.43 7.15
C VAL A 142 17.92 2.35 8.07
N ASP A 143 17.10 1.96 9.05
CA ASP A 143 17.45 0.88 9.96
C ASP A 143 17.65 -0.44 9.18
N PRO A 144 18.74 -1.19 9.40
CA PRO A 144 19.02 -2.42 8.67
C PRO A 144 17.95 -3.50 8.81
N GLU A 145 17.27 -3.59 9.96
CA GLU A 145 16.20 -4.57 10.19
C GLU A 145 14.95 -4.19 9.38
N VAL A 146 14.62 -2.90 9.33
CA VAL A 146 13.53 -2.38 8.49
C VAL A 146 13.85 -2.65 7.01
N CYS A 147 15.06 -2.32 6.57
CA CYS A 147 15.48 -2.57 5.20
C CYS A 147 15.42 -4.06 4.81
N ASP A 148 15.90 -4.97 5.66
CA ASP A 148 15.80 -6.42 5.44
C ASP A 148 14.33 -6.87 5.36
N ARG A 149 13.47 -6.34 6.24
CA ARG A 149 12.04 -6.66 6.23
C ARG A 149 11.35 -6.21 4.95
N LEU A 150 11.65 -5.01 4.46
CA LEU A 150 11.06 -4.45 3.23
C LEU A 150 11.57 -5.19 1.98
N GLN A 151 12.84 -5.61 1.95
CA GLN A 151 13.41 -6.41 0.85
C GLN A 151 12.88 -7.84 0.79
N THR A 152 12.51 -8.43 1.94
CA THR A 152 12.01 -9.82 2.02
C THR A 152 10.51 -9.94 1.78
N ALA A 153 9.79 -8.83 1.69
CA ALA A 153 8.37 -8.79 1.37
C ALA A 153 8.12 -8.96 -0.14
N ASP A 154 6.99 -9.57 -0.48
CA ASP A 154 6.52 -9.76 -1.85
C ASP A 154 5.43 -8.71 -2.16
N TRP A 155 5.84 -7.57 -2.70
CA TRP A 155 4.94 -6.44 -2.93
C TRP A 155 4.16 -6.58 -4.24
N THR A 156 2.92 -6.15 -4.23
CA THR A 156 2.04 -6.05 -5.40
C THR A 156 1.41 -4.67 -5.42
N ILE A 157 1.51 -3.99 -6.57
CA ILE A 157 0.78 -2.74 -6.80
C ILE A 157 -0.71 -3.08 -6.90
N GLU A 158 -1.47 -2.74 -5.87
CA GLU A 158 -2.92 -2.98 -5.80
C GLU A 158 -3.69 -1.78 -5.26
N ASP A 159 -2.99 -0.70 -4.97
CA ASP A 159 -3.53 0.55 -4.44
C ASP A 159 -2.99 1.74 -5.23
N GLU A 160 -3.58 2.93 -5.02
CA GLU A 160 -3.22 4.14 -5.76
C GLU A 160 -2.98 5.33 -4.83
N PHE A 161 -2.05 6.20 -5.20
CA PHE A 161 -1.87 7.46 -4.49
C PHE A 161 -3.11 8.36 -4.62
N THR A 162 -3.36 9.15 -3.59
CA THR A 162 -4.24 10.32 -3.74
C THR A 162 -3.70 11.19 -4.89
N PRO A 163 -4.56 11.64 -5.83
CA PRO A 163 -4.11 12.36 -7.02
C PRO A 163 -3.14 13.52 -6.73
N GLY A 164 -1.93 13.42 -7.27
CA GLY A 164 -0.88 14.43 -7.15
C GLY A 164 0.12 14.23 -5.98
N LEU A 165 -0.03 13.16 -5.18
CA LEU A 165 0.94 12.80 -4.14
C LEU A 165 1.99 11.77 -4.59
N GLY A 166 1.75 11.07 -5.69
CA GLY A 166 2.70 10.12 -6.28
C GLY A 166 3.83 10.80 -7.07
N GLY A 167 4.29 10.12 -8.12
CA GLY A 167 5.37 10.61 -8.98
C GLY A 167 6.00 9.54 -9.87
N ASP A 168 6.81 9.97 -10.83
CA ASP A 168 7.35 9.12 -11.91
C ASP A 168 8.16 7.90 -11.45
N ARG A 169 8.62 7.87 -10.19
CA ARG A 169 9.39 6.78 -9.58
C ARG A 169 9.12 6.67 -8.08
N HIS A 170 7.84 6.65 -7.71
CA HIS A 170 7.42 6.60 -6.30
C HIS A 170 6.49 5.40 -6.08
N ILE A 171 6.77 4.63 -5.02
CA ILE A 171 5.85 3.61 -4.49
C ILE A 171 5.60 3.87 -3.01
N ASP A 172 4.44 3.45 -2.52
CA ASP A 172 4.11 3.45 -1.09
C ASP A 172 3.90 2.03 -0.58
N LEU A 173 4.47 1.69 0.57
CA LEU A 173 4.52 0.32 1.07
C LEU A 173 3.62 0.16 2.30
N TYR A 174 2.59 -0.68 2.20
CA TYR A 174 1.65 -0.87 3.29
C TYR A 174 2.21 -1.76 4.40
N LEU A 175 2.35 -1.21 5.61
CA LEU A 175 2.95 -1.92 6.75
C LEU A 175 1.93 -2.70 7.59
N GLY A 176 0.64 -2.39 7.47
CA GLY A 176 -0.40 -2.89 8.38
C GLY A 176 -0.73 -1.92 9.51
N GLU A 177 -1.36 -2.41 10.57
CA GLU A 177 -1.65 -1.62 11.77
C GLU A 177 -0.36 -1.12 12.44
N GLU A 178 -0.32 0.14 12.84
CA GLU A 178 0.76 0.64 13.69
C GLU A 178 0.84 -0.16 15.01
N THR A 179 2.05 -0.19 15.58
CA THR A 179 2.36 -1.15 16.66
C THR A 179 2.53 -0.51 18.04
N GLY A 180 2.42 0.82 18.13
CA GLY A 180 2.57 1.56 19.36
C GLY A 180 2.42 3.07 19.16
N PRO A 181 2.42 3.85 20.26
CA PRO A 181 2.46 5.29 20.19
C PRO A 181 3.74 5.78 19.50
N ASP A 182 3.68 6.99 18.97
CA ASP A 182 4.80 7.65 18.27
C ASP A 182 5.33 6.81 17.09
N PHE A 183 4.46 6.08 16.38
CA PHE A 183 4.85 5.19 15.27
C PHE A 183 5.61 5.96 14.16
N THR A 184 5.21 7.20 13.90
CA THR A 184 5.86 8.10 12.94
C THR A 184 7.24 8.61 13.38
N GLU A 185 7.61 8.42 14.65
CA GLU A 185 8.96 8.64 15.16
C GLU A 185 9.81 7.37 15.19
N SER A 186 9.22 6.22 14.83
CA SER A 186 9.90 4.92 14.81
C SER A 186 10.69 4.71 13.52
N ALA A 187 11.61 3.74 13.54
CA ALA A 187 12.36 3.35 12.35
C ALA A 187 11.48 2.80 11.22
N TRP A 188 10.25 2.36 11.51
CA TRP A 188 9.33 1.86 10.50
C TRP A 188 8.80 2.97 9.60
N TYR A 189 8.63 4.19 10.12
CA TYR A 189 8.16 5.34 9.34
C TYR A 189 9.34 5.98 8.61
N THR A 190 9.72 5.36 7.49
CA THR A 190 10.94 5.65 6.74
C THR A 190 10.65 5.98 5.28
N THR A 191 11.57 6.70 4.66
CA THR A 191 11.64 6.90 3.22
C THR A 191 12.94 6.32 2.68
N LEU A 192 12.84 5.43 1.70
CA LEU A 192 13.97 4.94 0.95
C LEU A 192 14.22 5.88 -0.22
N THR A 193 15.45 6.39 -0.33
CA THR A 193 15.84 7.28 -1.43
C THR A 193 16.85 6.60 -2.34
N ASN A 194 16.66 6.73 -3.65
CA ASN A 194 17.45 6.02 -4.65
C ASN A 194 17.42 4.48 -4.47
N ALA A 195 16.28 3.97 -3.99
CA ALA A 195 16.05 2.54 -3.87
C ALA A 195 16.11 1.85 -5.23
N ARG A 196 16.39 0.55 -5.20
CA ARG A 196 16.39 -0.29 -6.40
C ARG A 196 15.22 -1.27 -6.36
N LEU A 197 14.43 -1.25 -7.43
CA LEU A 197 13.28 -2.13 -7.59
C LEU A 197 13.50 -3.08 -8.74
N GLU A 198 13.12 -4.34 -8.58
CA GLU A 198 12.84 -5.25 -9.69
C GLU A 198 11.32 -5.35 -9.87
N THR A 199 10.86 -5.18 -11.10
CA THR A 199 9.45 -5.27 -11.45
C THR A 199 9.19 -6.53 -12.27
N GLN A 200 8.04 -7.15 -12.03
CA GLN A 200 7.49 -8.17 -12.89
C GLN A 200 6.01 -7.87 -13.12
N ASN A 201 5.68 -7.56 -14.36
CA ASN A 201 4.29 -7.44 -14.77
C ASN A 201 3.53 -8.74 -14.40
N GLY A 202 2.44 -8.61 -13.65
CA GLY A 202 1.55 -9.72 -13.35
C GLY A 202 1.05 -10.40 -14.64
N PRO A 203 0.60 -11.67 -14.57
CA PRO A 203 -0.02 -12.31 -15.72
C PRO A 203 -1.21 -11.46 -16.19
N ARG A 204 -1.15 -10.98 -17.44
CA ARG A 204 -2.28 -10.37 -18.14
C ARG A 204 -3.45 -11.33 -18.30
#